data_AF-A0A284R5C1-F1
#
_entry.id   AF-A0A284R5C1-F1
#
_cell.length_a   1.000
_cell.length_b   1.000
_cell.length_c   1.000
_cell.angle_alpha   90.00
_cell.angle_beta   90.00
_cell.angle_gamma   90.00
#
_symmetry.space_group_name_H-M   'P 1'
#
loop_
_entity.id
_entity.type
_entity.pdbx_description
1 polymer ?
#
loop_
_entity_poly.entity_id
_entity_poly.type
_entity_poly.pdbx_seq_one_letter_code
_entity_poly.pdbx_strand_id
1 'polypeptide(L)'
;MKLHVLAALFAALSTAAHAHTQPELKRHANLKRQATSSSSSSSAVSSSSSGSTTAATSAVTGSSSSSTGTATGSSVSGSVSTTTAAAAANTGVAATILTESATVSGVPALTALTFGMSSGTSFAATTTWATTASPPLSGAPSLPTPFVYTAGVWPTQDKVAPTDSDEVQAWLKELDGWDIPDLEPTTDGTCASDLEFSQDAANRGWWTCGAHTRDTDIINCPDKLTWGVSFDDGPGPYTQKLLNYLDDVDISATFFVVGSRVIERPAILVEEYMKGHEISVHTWAHPHLTTLTNEQIVAELGWTRKAIKEVIGVTPTTMRPPYGDIDDRVRAISLAMGLIPIIWTTAGAIGSFDTFDWEVAAGTKTGPECVQEFDNILGNASVIDTGIIVLEHDLYELTVDLAIGYNLQTAQNHNPAFSLKPIGECYGIPTTDLYRETNTNTSFPFPNTTVDVNGDGTAENSTSSATSTGSSNGVITINLASIYTTFSLVGLVALASTLL
;
A
#
# COMPACT_ATOMS: atom_id res chain seq x y z
N MET A 1 22.73 62.40 16.61
CA MET A 1 22.04 61.95 17.85
C MET A 1 20.54 61.88 17.51
N LYS A 2 19.91 60.71 17.61
CA LYS A 2 19.02 60.30 18.71
C LYS A 2 17.86 61.31 18.92
N LEU A 3 16.58 60.94 18.95
CA LEU A 3 15.95 59.62 19.14
C LEU A 3 14.49 59.66 18.61
N HIS A 4 13.99 58.64 17.91
CA HIS A 4 12.55 58.36 17.70
C HIS A 4 12.40 56.85 17.44
N VAL A 5 11.84 56.11 18.41
CA VAL A 5 11.60 54.65 18.37
C VAL A 5 10.33 54.34 19.18
N LEU A 6 9.65 53.24 18.85
CA LEU A 6 8.44 52.65 19.46
C LEU A 6 7.07 53.25 19.06
N ALA A 7 6.54 52.75 17.92
CA ALA A 7 5.12 52.37 17.78
C ALA A 7 4.87 51.60 16.45
N ALA A 8 5.43 50.40 16.27
CA ALA A 8 5.02 49.45 15.20
C ALA A 8 5.71 48.09 15.37
N LEU A 9 5.09 47.15 16.11
CA LEU A 9 5.46 45.73 16.11
C LEU A 9 4.40 44.88 16.83
N PHE A 10 3.31 44.55 16.12
CA PHE A 10 2.48 43.34 16.32
C PHE A 10 1.50 43.23 15.13
N ALA A 11 1.11 42.00 14.77
CA ALA A 11 0.25 41.62 13.64
C ALA A 11 0.91 41.54 12.23
N ALA A 12 1.70 40.49 12.02
CA ALA A 12 1.93 39.88 10.69
C ALA A 12 2.50 38.45 10.82
N LEU A 13 1.81 37.56 11.54
CA LEU A 13 2.02 36.12 11.41
C LEU A 13 0.88 35.56 10.53
N SER A 14 1.11 35.57 9.21
CA SER A 14 0.26 34.83 8.28
C SER A 14 0.78 33.41 8.19
N THR A 15 -0.06 32.43 8.52
CA THR A 15 0.23 31.02 8.37
C THR A 15 0.38 30.66 6.90
N ALA A 16 1.61 30.47 6.44
CA ALA A 16 1.89 29.86 5.14
C ALA A 16 1.64 28.35 5.22
N ALA A 17 0.37 27.97 5.14
CA ALA A 17 -0.03 26.58 4.93
C ALA A 17 0.61 26.09 3.62
N HIS A 18 1.61 25.22 3.74
CA HIS A 18 2.18 24.51 2.59
C HIS A 18 1.20 23.39 2.23
N ALA A 19 0.21 23.71 1.41
CA ALA A 19 -0.54 22.69 0.70
C ALA A 19 0.42 21.94 -0.22
N HIS A 20 0.71 20.67 0.10
CA HIS A 20 1.47 19.77 -0.75
C HIS A 20 0.60 19.40 -1.97
N THR A 21 0.56 20.27 -2.97
CA THR A 21 -0.12 19.97 -4.24
C THR A 21 0.75 19.02 -5.08
N GLN A 22 0.52 17.72 -4.93
CA GLN A 22 1.08 16.72 -5.84
C GLN A 22 0.47 16.88 -7.25
N PRO A 23 1.26 16.89 -8.33
CA PRO A 23 0.76 17.12 -9.70
C PRO A 23 0.23 15.86 -10.42
N GLU A 24 -0.45 14.96 -9.70
CA GLU A 24 -0.82 13.60 -10.13
C GLU A 24 -2.15 13.48 -10.92
N LEU A 25 -2.32 14.26 -12.01
CA LEU A 25 -3.67 14.65 -12.43
C LEU A 25 -4.25 14.19 -13.79
N LYS A 26 -3.64 13.24 -14.55
CA LYS A 26 -4.18 12.92 -15.90
C LYS A 26 -4.17 11.47 -16.43
N ARG A 27 -3.77 10.42 -15.70
CA ARG A 27 -3.53 9.09 -16.36
C ARG A 27 -4.19 7.82 -15.83
N HIS A 28 -4.78 7.79 -14.63
CA HIS A 28 -5.34 6.54 -14.06
C HIS A 28 -6.47 5.93 -14.92
N ALA A 29 -7.15 6.75 -15.72
CA ALA A 29 -8.21 6.31 -16.64
C ALA A 29 -7.78 5.33 -17.77
N ASN A 30 -6.48 5.22 -18.10
CA ASN A 30 -6.03 4.41 -19.25
C ASN A 30 -5.73 2.93 -18.93
N LEU A 31 -5.59 2.55 -17.65
CA LEU A 31 -5.20 1.19 -17.26
C LEU A 31 -6.29 0.13 -17.54
N LYS A 32 -7.56 0.54 -17.69
CA LYS A 32 -8.71 -0.34 -18.03
C LYS A 32 -8.62 -1.04 -19.39
N ARG A 33 -7.56 -0.84 -20.20
CA ARG A 33 -7.50 -1.29 -21.61
C ARG A 33 -6.54 -2.46 -21.90
N GLN A 34 -5.72 -2.90 -20.94
CA GLN A 34 -4.76 -4.01 -21.15
C GLN A 34 -5.07 -5.31 -20.38
N ALA A 35 -5.92 -5.27 -19.34
CA ALA A 35 -6.40 -6.49 -18.66
C ALA A 35 -7.33 -7.37 -19.53
N THR A 36 -7.77 -6.89 -20.70
CA THR A 36 -8.77 -7.57 -21.56
C THR A 36 -8.20 -8.37 -22.72
N SER A 37 -6.88 -8.63 -22.77
CA SER A 37 -6.24 -9.31 -23.93
C SER A 37 -5.45 -10.58 -23.57
N SER A 38 -6.09 -11.54 -22.91
CA SER A 38 -5.51 -12.88 -22.64
C SER A 38 -6.52 -14.05 -22.67
N SER A 39 -7.72 -13.86 -23.24
CA SER A 39 -8.76 -14.91 -23.30
C SER A 39 -9.06 -15.41 -24.73
N SER A 40 -8.19 -16.27 -25.28
CA SER A 40 -8.57 -17.22 -26.36
C SER A 40 -7.46 -18.23 -26.75
N SER A 41 -7.44 -19.41 -26.13
CA SER A 41 -6.86 -20.63 -26.76
C SER A 41 -7.16 -21.95 -26.02
N SER A 42 -8.42 -22.38 -26.04
CA SER A 42 -8.81 -23.80 -26.00
C SER A 42 -10.19 -23.90 -26.68
N SER A 43 -10.54 -24.92 -27.46
CA SER A 43 -10.01 -26.28 -27.60
C SER A 43 -10.09 -26.76 -29.05
N ALA A 44 -9.26 -27.74 -29.45
CA ALA A 44 -9.44 -28.49 -30.69
C ALA A 44 -9.37 -30.00 -30.42
N VAL A 45 -10.53 -30.66 -30.50
CA VAL A 45 -10.69 -32.11 -30.28
C VAL A 45 -10.21 -32.88 -31.52
N SER A 46 -9.58 -34.03 -31.29
CA SER A 46 -9.09 -34.93 -32.33
C SER A 46 -10.23 -35.63 -33.08
N SER A 47 -10.17 -35.60 -34.42
CA SER A 47 -10.87 -36.58 -35.25
C SER A 47 -10.10 -36.84 -36.55
N SER A 48 -9.94 -38.12 -36.88
CA SER A 48 -9.14 -38.60 -38.01
C SER A 48 -10.00 -38.83 -39.26
N SER A 49 -9.53 -38.39 -40.44
CA SER A 49 -9.88 -39.06 -41.69
C SER A 49 -8.81 -38.88 -42.77
N SER A 50 -8.63 -39.95 -43.55
CA SER A 50 -7.63 -40.16 -44.60
C SER A 50 -7.94 -39.44 -45.92
N GLY A 51 -6.90 -38.98 -46.64
CA GLY A 51 -7.02 -38.55 -48.04
C GLY A 51 -5.66 -38.34 -48.73
N SER A 52 -5.35 -39.15 -49.74
CA SER A 52 -4.12 -39.07 -50.54
C SER A 52 -4.40 -38.43 -51.92
N THR A 53 -3.50 -37.60 -52.46
CA THR A 53 -2.78 -37.82 -53.76
C THR A 53 -2.08 -36.57 -54.35
N THR A 54 -0.89 -36.81 -54.91
CA THR A 54 -0.26 -36.21 -56.14
C THR A 54 -0.02 -34.69 -56.31
N ALA A 55 1.28 -34.33 -56.20
CA ALA A 55 2.20 -33.93 -57.30
C ALA A 55 2.13 -32.56 -58.05
N ALA A 56 3.34 -32.11 -58.40
CA ALA A 56 3.78 -31.38 -59.62
C ALA A 56 4.27 -29.91 -59.49
N THR A 57 5.60 -29.75 -59.58
CA THR A 57 6.38 -28.78 -60.39
C THR A 57 5.75 -27.41 -60.77
N SER A 58 6.45 -26.29 -60.63
CA SER A 58 7.67 -25.97 -61.42
C SER A 58 8.50 -24.82 -60.83
N ALA A 59 9.78 -24.74 -61.22
CA ALA A 59 10.71 -23.65 -60.85
C ALA A 59 11.03 -22.73 -62.04
N VAL A 60 11.37 -21.46 -61.79
CA VAL A 60 12.14 -20.59 -62.71
C VAL A 60 13.13 -19.69 -61.94
N THR A 61 14.41 -20.03 -62.08
CA THR A 61 15.69 -19.26 -62.06
C THR A 61 15.77 -17.79 -61.58
N GLY A 62 16.88 -17.45 -60.90
CA GLY A 62 17.32 -16.05 -60.70
C GLY A 62 18.69 -15.86 -60.01
N SER A 63 19.80 -16.21 -60.68
CA SER A 63 21.17 -15.82 -60.29
C SER A 63 21.50 -14.40 -60.81
N SER A 64 22.51 -13.62 -60.40
CA SER A 64 23.67 -13.72 -59.47
C SER A 64 24.22 -12.27 -59.26
N SER A 65 25.28 -11.88 -58.51
CA SER A 65 26.43 -12.55 -57.85
C SER A 65 27.07 -11.60 -56.80
N SER A 66 28.03 -12.09 -55.99
CA SER A 66 28.88 -11.35 -55.04
C SER A 66 29.99 -10.48 -55.66
N SER A 67 30.44 -9.44 -54.95
CA SER A 67 31.89 -9.14 -54.80
C SER A 67 32.21 -8.24 -53.59
N THR A 68 33.42 -8.42 -53.05
CA THR A 68 34.01 -7.71 -51.91
C THR A 68 34.91 -6.54 -52.36
N GLY A 69 35.16 -5.56 -51.48
CA GLY A 69 36.15 -4.51 -51.73
C GLY A 69 36.44 -3.62 -50.51
N THR A 70 37.69 -3.64 -50.02
CA THR A 70 38.20 -2.86 -48.88
C THR A 70 39.05 -1.68 -49.36
N ALA A 71 38.91 -0.47 -48.79
CA ALA A 71 40.03 0.50 -48.63
C ALA A 71 39.69 1.77 -47.80
N THR A 72 40.47 1.94 -46.72
CA THR A 72 40.98 3.17 -46.06
C THR A 72 40.64 4.58 -46.61
N GLY A 73 40.44 5.54 -45.69
CA GLY A 73 40.65 6.97 -45.92
C GLY A 73 40.39 7.87 -44.70
N SER A 74 41.44 8.48 -44.12
CA SER A 74 41.33 9.44 -43.00
C SER A 74 41.10 10.88 -43.46
N SER A 75 40.40 11.68 -42.66
CA SER A 75 40.58 13.14 -42.65
C SER A 75 40.27 13.74 -41.27
N VAL A 76 40.88 14.89 -40.99
CA VAL A 76 40.89 15.58 -39.68
C VAL A 76 40.44 17.02 -39.89
N SER A 77 39.60 17.56 -38.99
CA SER A 77 39.64 18.94 -38.43
C SER A 77 38.27 19.40 -37.92
N GLY A 78 38.23 20.25 -36.89
CA GLY A 78 37.04 21.06 -36.58
C GLY A 78 36.72 21.33 -35.11
N SER A 79 37.67 21.87 -34.34
CA SER A 79 37.40 22.34 -32.97
C SER A 79 36.63 23.68 -32.96
N VAL A 80 35.58 23.80 -32.15
CA VAL A 80 35.11 25.10 -31.64
C VAL A 80 34.84 24.99 -30.14
N SER A 81 35.66 25.66 -29.34
CA SER A 81 35.42 25.83 -27.91
C SER A 81 34.59 27.08 -27.66
N THR A 82 33.58 27.00 -26.80
CA THR A 82 32.97 28.17 -26.15
C THR A 82 33.02 27.98 -24.64
N THR A 83 33.71 28.92 -23.97
CA THR A 83 33.86 28.94 -22.51
C THR A 83 32.90 29.96 -21.90
N THR A 84 32.09 29.54 -20.92
CA THR A 84 31.41 30.46 -20.00
C THR A 84 31.53 29.98 -18.56
N ALA A 85 31.75 30.96 -17.67
CA ALA A 85 32.23 30.84 -16.30
C ALA A 85 31.51 29.85 -15.36
N ALA A 86 32.28 29.32 -14.41
CA ALA A 86 31.78 28.58 -13.26
C ALA A 86 31.14 29.50 -12.20
N ALA A 87 30.16 28.98 -11.46
CA ALA A 87 29.64 29.57 -10.25
C ALA A 87 29.51 28.50 -9.14
N ALA A 88 30.06 28.83 -7.97
CA ALA A 88 29.96 28.19 -6.65
C ALA A 88 29.42 26.74 -6.53
N ALA A 89 30.30 25.83 -6.09
CA ALA A 89 29.89 24.53 -5.56
C ALA A 89 29.09 24.69 -4.27
N ASN A 90 27.97 23.96 -4.15
CA ASN A 90 27.39 23.61 -2.86
C ASN A 90 27.85 22.18 -2.53
N THR A 91 28.39 21.95 -1.33
CA THR A 91 28.98 20.66 -0.95
C THR A 91 27.89 19.61 -0.80
N GLY A 92 27.81 18.67 -1.75
CA GLY A 92 26.80 17.61 -1.72
C GLY A 92 27.04 16.61 -0.60
N VAL A 93 25.94 16.06 -0.09
CA VAL A 93 25.94 14.67 0.36
C VAL A 93 26.36 13.84 -0.86
N ALA A 94 27.35 12.97 -0.70
CA ALA A 94 27.76 12.10 -1.78
C ALA A 94 26.62 11.11 -2.06
N ALA A 95 25.93 11.28 -3.18
CA ALA A 95 25.10 10.22 -3.73
C ALA A 95 26.00 9.01 -3.96
N THR A 96 25.78 7.94 -3.19
CA THR A 96 26.41 6.65 -3.43
C THR A 96 25.84 6.14 -4.74
N ILE A 97 26.53 6.42 -5.86
CA ILE A 97 26.22 5.77 -7.13
C ILE A 97 26.36 4.27 -6.87
N LEU A 98 25.22 3.59 -6.84
CA LEU A 98 25.15 2.16 -6.55
C LEU A 98 26.01 1.41 -7.56
N THR A 99 27.17 0.95 -7.11
CA THR A 99 27.97 -0.03 -7.83
C THR A 99 27.16 -1.31 -7.87
N GLU A 100 26.70 -1.67 -9.07
CA GLU A 100 26.11 -2.95 -9.48
C GLU A 100 26.07 -3.99 -8.34
N SER A 101 25.00 -3.97 -7.54
CA SER A 101 24.78 -4.95 -6.48
C SER A 101 24.71 -6.35 -7.10
N ALA A 102 24.99 -7.39 -6.31
CA ALA A 102 24.99 -8.77 -6.79
C ALA A 102 23.68 -9.08 -7.52
N THR A 103 23.75 -9.25 -8.83
CA THR A 103 22.56 -9.27 -9.68
C THR A 103 21.71 -10.51 -9.37
N VAL A 104 20.50 -10.28 -8.87
CA VAL A 104 19.50 -11.35 -8.75
C VAL A 104 19.29 -11.94 -10.14
N SER A 105 19.42 -13.26 -10.23
CA SER A 105 19.37 -13.96 -11.51
C SER A 105 18.01 -13.73 -12.17
N GLY A 106 18.01 -13.10 -13.36
CA GLY A 106 16.79 -12.78 -14.09
C GLY A 106 16.17 -11.42 -13.76
N VAL A 107 16.88 -10.53 -13.05
CA VAL A 107 16.54 -9.09 -12.98
C VAL A 107 17.38 -8.30 -14.00
N PRO A 108 16.77 -7.47 -14.86
CA PRO A 108 17.48 -6.55 -15.76
C PRO A 108 18.30 -5.48 -15.02
N ALA A 109 19.27 -4.88 -15.71
CA ALA A 109 19.94 -3.69 -15.17
C ALA A 109 18.95 -2.53 -14.95
N LEU A 110 19.12 -1.76 -13.89
CA LEU A 110 18.19 -0.70 -13.45
C LEU A 110 17.80 0.29 -14.57
N THR A 111 18.74 0.67 -15.42
CA THR A 111 18.51 1.58 -16.56
C THR A 111 17.66 0.98 -17.69
N ALA A 112 17.43 -0.34 -17.69
CA ALA A 112 16.51 -1.01 -18.59
C ALA A 112 15.08 -1.10 -18.03
N LEU A 113 14.90 -1.03 -16.70
CA LEU A 113 13.60 -1.07 -16.02
C LEU A 113 12.81 0.20 -16.36
N THR A 114 12.01 0.12 -17.42
CA THR A 114 11.22 1.22 -17.97
C THR A 114 9.92 0.68 -18.56
N PHE A 115 8.92 1.56 -18.68
CA PHE A 115 7.64 1.23 -19.30
C PHE A 115 7.78 0.63 -20.71
N GLY A 116 6.98 -0.39 -21.00
CA GLY A 116 7.03 -1.10 -22.27
C GLY A 116 8.13 -2.18 -22.35
N MET A 117 8.82 -2.47 -21.25
CA MET A 117 9.56 -3.73 -21.10
C MET A 117 8.64 -4.92 -21.43
N SER A 118 9.20 -5.95 -22.07
CA SER A 118 8.48 -7.20 -22.29
C SER A 118 8.12 -7.82 -20.96
N SER A 119 6.84 -8.14 -20.77
CA SER A 119 6.43 -9.13 -19.77
C SER A 119 7.24 -10.41 -19.96
N GLY A 120 7.93 -10.82 -18.90
CA GLY A 120 8.70 -12.04 -18.78
C GLY A 120 7.83 -13.21 -18.32
N THR A 121 8.47 -14.19 -17.69
CA THR A 121 7.83 -15.46 -17.36
C THR A 121 7.07 -15.34 -16.05
N SER A 122 5.77 -15.60 -16.08
CA SER A 122 5.00 -15.88 -14.87
C SER A 122 5.34 -17.27 -14.34
N PHE A 123 5.50 -17.39 -13.02
CA PHE A 123 5.85 -18.66 -12.38
C PHE A 123 4.62 -19.24 -11.68
N ALA A 124 4.47 -20.57 -11.75
CA ALA A 124 3.47 -21.31 -10.98
C ALA A 124 4.02 -21.66 -9.59
N ALA A 125 3.13 -21.91 -8.61
CA ALA A 125 3.48 -22.38 -7.28
C ALA A 125 4.56 -23.48 -7.34
N THR A 126 5.64 -23.29 -6.58
CA THR A 126 6.78 -24.22 -6.57
C THR A 126 6.45 -25.47 -5.77
N THR A 127 5.56 -25.34 -4.78
CA THR A 127 5.24 -26.38 -3.82
C THR A 127 3.73 -26.70 -3.86
N THR A 128 3.38 -27.97 -3.61
CA THR A 128 1.99 -28.42 -3.43
C THR A 128 1.85 -29.03 -2.05
N TRP A 129 0.93 -28.50 -1.24
CA TRP A 129 0.66 -29.02 0.11
C TRP A 129 -0.51 -30.01 0.11
N ALA A 130 -0.48 -30.97 1.02
CA ALA A 130 -1.62 -31.83 1.29
C ALA A 130 -2.71 -31.07 2.07
N THR A 131 -3.97 -31.48 1.93
CA THR A 131 -5.15 -30.94 2.66
C THR A 131 -5.17 -31.26 4.16
N THR A 132 -4.03 -31.71 4.70
CA THR A 132 -3.78 -31.97 6.11
C THR A 132 -2.46 -31.35 6.55
N ALA A 133 -1.83 -30.54 5.70
CA ALA A 133 -0.69 -29.73 6.10
C ALA A 133 -1.17 -28.68 7.10
N SER A 134 -0.51 -28.62 8.24
CA SER A 134 -0.68 -27.52 9.18
C SER A 134 0.18 -26.35 8.70
N PRO A 135 -0.35 -25.12 8.68
CA PRO A 135 0.44 -23.93 8.36
C PRO A 135 1.51 -23.67 9.44
N PRO A 136 2.51 -22.82 9.14
CA PRO A 136 3.51 -22.41 10.14
C PRO A 136 2.93 -21.62 11.32
N LEU A 137 1.68 -21.15 11.22
CA LEU A 137 0.98 -20.45 12.28
C LEU A 137 0.41 -21.39 13.36
N SER A 138 0.84 -21.20 14.61
CA SER A 138 0.35 -21.96 15.76
C SER A 138 -1.16 -21.78 15.98
N GLY A 139 -1.88 -22.90 16.12
CA GLY A 139 -3.32 -22.93 16.36
C GLY A 139 -4.20 -22.78 15.13
N ALA A 140 -3.63 -22.43 13.96
CA ALA A 140 -4.42 -22.31 12.74
C ALA A 140 -4.92 -23.67 12.24
N PRO A 141 -6.09 -23.72 11.58
CA PRO A 141 -6.60 -24.93 10.97
C PRO A 141 -5.64 -25.43 9.89
N SER A 142 -5.63 -26.75 9.66
CA SER A 142 -5.01 -27.29 8.44
C SER A 142 -5.66 -26.71 7.19
N LEU A 143 -4.90 -26.67 6.08
CA LEU A 143 -5.41 -26.19 4.80
C LEU A 143 -6.75 -26.88 4.42
N PRO A 144 -7.72 -26.13 3.86
CA PRO A 144 -8.94 -26.70 3.28
C PRO A 144 -8.67 -27.75 2.19
N THR A 145 -9.76 -28.36 1.70
CA THR A 145 -9.72 -29.04 0.39
C THR A 145 -9.31 -28.03 -0.69
N PRO A 146 -8.56 -28.45 -1.74
CA PRO A 146 -8.00 -27.51 -2.70
C PRO A 146 -9.13 -26.73 -3.38
N PHE A 147 -8.96 -25.41 -3.49
CA PHE A 147 -9.97 -24.53 -4.04
C PHE A 147 -10.40 -24.95 -5.46
N VAL A 148 -11.71 -25.03 -5.70
CA VAL A 148 -12.29 -25.31 -7.00
C VAL A 148 -13.23 -24.17 -7.37
N TYR A 149 -12.82 -23.35 -8.33
CA TYR A 149 -13.65 -22.27 -8.84
C TYR A 149 -14.99 -22.81 -9.36
N THR A 150 -16.08 -22.23 -8.85
CA THR A 150 -17.45 -22.56 -9.25
C THR A 150 -18.09 -21.32 -9.86
N ALA A 151 -18.39 -21.37 -11.17
CA ALA A 151 -18.98 -20.25 -11.89
C ALA A 151 -20.36 -19.88 -11.32
N GLY A 152 -20.58 -18.59 -11.09
CA GLY A 152 -21.82 -18.05 -10.53
C GLY A 152 -21.90 -18.06 -8.99
N VAL A 153 -20.91 -18.61 -8.28
CA VAL A 153 -20.78 -18.47 -6.81
C VAL A 153 -20.03 -17.18 -6.45
N TRP A 154 -19.12 -16.75 -7.32
CA TRP A 154 -18.26 -15.59 -7.10
C TRP A 154 -18.78 -14.36 -7.87
N PRO A 155 -18.58 -13.13 -7.36
CA PRO A 155 -18.78 -11.91 -8.13
C PRO A 155 -17.93 -11.90 -9.41
N THR A 156 -18.21 -10.94 -10.29
CA THR A 156 -17.36 -10.73 -11.46
C THR A 156 -15.97 -10.24 -11.01
N GLN A 157 -14.90 -10.85 -11.51
CA GLN A 157 -13.53 -10.45 -11.23
C GLN A 157 -13.28 -9.01 -11.71
N ASP A 158 -12.54 -8.24 -10.90
CA ASP A 158 -12.16 -6.84 -11.14
C ASP A 158 -13.36 -5.91 -11.43
N LYS A 159 -14.50 -6.19 -10.78
CA LYS A 159 -15.70 -5.34 -10.77
C LYS A 159 -16.21 -5.25 -9.33
N VAL A 160 -16.63 -4.04 -8.94
CA VAL A 160 -17.24 -3.78 -7.62
C VAL A 160 -18.30 -4.85 -7.34
N ALA A 161 -18.18 -5.51 -6.20
CA ALA A 161 -19.01 -6.64 -5.83
C ALA A 161 -20.50 -6.24 -5.71
N PRO A 162 -21.43 -7.13 -6.12
CA PRO A 162 -22.86 -6.89 -5.95
C PRO A 162 -23.25 -6.99 -4.46
N THR A 163 -24.26 -6.23 -4.06
CA THR A 163 -24.67 -6.06 -2.66
C THR A 163 -25.94 -6.84 -2.29
N ASP A 164 -26.54 -7.54 -3.25
CA ASP A 164 -27.84 -8.21 -3.15
C ASP A 164 -27.77 -9.70 -2.75
N SER A 165 -26.57 -10.26 -2.54
CA SER A 165 -26.40 -11.64 -2.08
C SER A 165 -26.70 -11.83 -0.59
N ASP A 166 -27.17 -13.02 -0.22
CA ASP A 166 -27.43 -13.40 1.18
C ASP A 166 -26.17 -13.24 2.06
N GLU A 167 -24.97 -13.47 1.52
CA GLU A 167 -23.71 -13.22 2.22
C GLU A 167 -23.50 -11.74 2.57
N VAL A 168 -23.74 -10.81 1.63
CA VAL A 168 -23.61 -9.37 1.92
C VAL A 168 -24.67 -8.92 2.92
N GLN A 169 -25.90 -9.44 2.81
CA GLN A 169 -26.97 -9.19 3.78
C GLN A 169 -26.69 -9.82 5.18
N ALA A 170 -25.76 -10.78 5.27
CA ALA A 170 -25.26 -11.30 6.53
C ALA A 170 -24.11 -10.43 7.08
N TRP A 171 -23.14 -10.03 6.24
CA TRP A 171 -22.01 -9.17 6.63
C TRP A 171 -22.44 -7.76 7.00
N LEU A 172 -23.51 -7.22 6.42
CA LEU A 172 -24.08 -5.93 6.82
C LEU A 172 -24.49 -5.87 8.29
N LYS A 173 -24.82 -7.01 8.91
CA LYS A 173 -25.14 -7.11 10.34
C LYS A 173 -23.90 -7.08 11.24
N GLU A 174 -22.68 -7.18 10.68
CA GLU A 174 -21.46 -6.89 11.44
C GLU A 174 -21.37 -5.40 11.81
N LEU A 175 -22.09 -4.52 11.09
CA LEU A 175 -22.20 -3.09 11.42
C LEU A 175 -23.23 -2.81 12.53
N ASP A 176 -24.04 -3.78 12.96
CA ASP A 176 -25.12 -3.56 13.92
C ASP A 176 -24.58 -3.04 15.27
N GLY A 177 -24.94 -1.80 15.59
CA GLY A 177 -24.56 -1.12 16.83
C GLY A 177 -23.23 -0.37 16.80
N TRP A 178 -22.50 -0.37 15.67
CA TRP A 178 -21.38 0.55 15.45
C TRP A 178 -21.93 1.92 15.01
N ASP A 179 -21.25 3.00 15.41
CA ASP A 179 -21.49 4.30 14.76
C ASP A 179 -20.70 4.36 13.46
N ILE A 180 -21.41 4.55 12.34
CA ILE A 180 -20.82 4.63 11.00
C ILE A 180 -21.07 6.06 10.50
N PRO A 181 -20.02 6.91 10.39
CA PRO A 181 -20.18 8.29 9.96
C PRO A 181 -20.92 8.43 8.62
N ASP A 182 -21.94 9.30 8.61
CA ASP A 182 -22.75 9.62 7.41
C ASP A 182 -22.01 10.60 6.51
N LEU A 183 -20.93 10.12 5.88
CA LEU A 183 -20.12 10.86 4.92
C LEU A 183 -20.58 10.58 3.49
N GLU A 184 -21.03 11.62 2.79
CA GLU A 184 -21.31 11.60 1.35
C GLU A 184 -20.10 10.99 0.58
N PRO A 185 -20.33 9.99 -0.30
CA PRO A 185 -19.27 9.40 -1.11
C PRO A 185 -18.57 10.42 -2.02
N THR A 186 -17.27 10.22 -2.25
CA THR A 186 -16.45 11.05 -3.13
C THR A 186 -16.75 10.74 -4.61
N THR A 187 -16.43 11.67 -5.51
CA THR A 187 -16.70 11.53 -6.95
C THR A 187 -15.79 10.49 -7.60
N ASP A 188 -14.50 10.52 -7.30
CA ASP A 188 -13.53 9.56 -7.84
C ASP A 188 -12.39 9.17 -6.87
N GLY A 189 -12.47 9.57 -5.60
CA GLY A 189 -11.46 9.25 -4.59
C GLY A 189 -10.16 10.05 -4.73
N THR A 190 -10.16 11.14 -5.52
CA THR A 190 -8.99 12.01 -5.70
C THR A 190 -9.27 13.45 -5.23
N CYS A 191 -8.22 14.15 -4.79
CA CYS A 191 -8.38 15.45 -4.13
C CYS A 191 -8.72 16.63 -5.06
N ALA A 192 -8.67 16.43 -6.39
CA ALA A 192 -8.79 17.51 -7.36
C ALA A 192 -10.13 17.56 -8.09
N SER A 193 -10.81 16.42 -8.20
CA SER A 193 -12.22 16.31 -8.58
C SER A 193 -13.12 16.80 -7.44
N ASP A 194 -12.81 16.36 -6.22
CA ASP A 194 -13.58 16.56 -4.99
C ASP A 194 -13.02 17.72 -4.14
N LEU A 195 -12.85 18.91 -4.75
CA LEU A 195 -12.20 20.06 -4.10
C LEU A 195 -12.87 20.51 -2.77
N GLU A 196 -14.18 20.33 -2.64
CA GLU A 196 -14.90 20.63 -1.39
C GLU A 196 -14.58 19.61 -0.29
N PHE A 197 -14.67 18.32 -0.59
CA PHE A 197 -14.30 17.25 0.36
C PHE A 197 -12.81 17.25 0.69
N SER A 198 -11.95 17.66 -0.25
CA SER A 198 -10.51 17.85 -0.02
C SER A 198 -10.22 19.03 0.89
N GLN A 199 -11.02 20.10 0.86
CA GLN A 199 -10.93 21.21 1.84
C GLN A 199 -11.44 20.79 3.23
N ASP A 200 -12.34 19.81 3.29
CA ASP A 200 -12.91 19.25 4.51
C ASP A 200 -12.19 17.97 5.01
N ALA A 201 -11.06 17.61 4.39
CA ALA A 201 -10.38 16.32 4.61
C ALA A 201 -10.07 16.04 6.10
N ALA A 202 -9.82 17.08 6.90
CA ALA A 202 -9.57 16.96 8.34
C ALA A 202 -10.80 16.44 9.12
N ASN A 203 -12.00 16.93 8.82
CA ASN A 203 -13.24 16.53 9.48
C ASN A 203 -13.75 15.18 8.98
N ARG A 204 -13.43 14.83 7.73
CA ARG A 204 -13.71 13.51 7.15
C ARG A 204 -12.73 12.41 7.62
N GLY A 205 -11.60 12.79 8.21
CA GLY A 205 -10.46 11.90 8.42
C GLY A 205 -9.85 11.37 7.11
N TRP A 206 -10.02 12.08 5.99
CA TRP A 206 -9.64 11.56 4.67
C TRP A 206 -8.12 11.54 4.49
N TRP A 207 -7.55 10.33 4.43
CA TRP A 207 -6.10 10.16 4.35
C TRP A 207 -5.53 10.66 3.02
N THR A 208 -6.12 10.30 1.89
CA THR A 208 -5.68 10.69 0.53
C THR A 208 -5.46 12.20 0.39
N CYS A 209 -6.29 13.00 1.07
CA CYS A 209 -6.35 14.46 0.88
C CYS A 209 -5.90 15.27 2.10
N GLY A 210 -5.19 14.65 3.04
CA GLY A 210 -4.57 15.37 4.15
C GLY A 210 -3.65 14.55 5.06
N ALA A 211 -3.36 13.29 4.73
CA ALA A 211 -2.69 12.31 5.58
C ALA A 211 -3.34 12.16 6.96
N HIS A 212 -4.67 12.32 7.04
CA HIS A 212 -5.42 12.20 8.28
C HIS A 212 -5.57 10.72 8.67
N THR A 213 -5.05 10.38 9.85
CA THR A 213 -5.07 9.05 10.45
C THR A 213 -5.92 9.04 11.72
N ARG A 214 -6.19 7.85 12.26
CA ARG A 214 -6.77 7.62 13.60
C ARG A 214 -5.84 6.72 14.41
N ASP A 215 -5.97 6.74 15.74
CA ASP A 215 -5.16 5.89 16.65
C ASP A 215 -5.38 4.38 16.43
N THR A 216 -6.44 4.00 15.71
CA THR A 216 -6.70 2.63 15.24
C THR A 216 -5.88 2.21 14.02
N ASP A 217 -5.33 3.16 13.27
CA ASP A 217 -4.62 2.88 12.03
C ASP A 217 -3.19 2.39 12.34
N ILE A 218 -2.77 1.34 11.65
CA ILE A 218 -1.37 0.91 11.66
C ILE A 218 -0.65 1.68 10.55
N ILE A 219 0.20 2.64 10.92
CA ILE A 219 0.85 3.57 9.98
C ILE A 219 2.38 3.46 9.92
N ASN A 220 2.98 2.76 10.89
CA ASN A 220 4.42 2.55 11.03
C ASN A 220 4.71 1.36 11.96
N CYS A 221 5.92 0.81 11.89
CA CYS A 221 6.44 -0.06 12.94
C CYS A 221 6.89 0.82 14.13
N PRO A 222 6.64 0.46 15.40
CA PRO A 222 7.13 1.22 16.56
C PRO A 222 8.66 1.31 16.63
N ASP A 223 9.38 0.24 16.30
CA ASP A 223 10.83 0.14 16.50
C ASP A 223 11.65 0.78 15.38
N LYS A 224 12.48 1.77 15.73
CA LYS A 224 13.42 2.46 14.81
C LYS A 224 14.27 1.49 13.99
N LEU A 225 14.46 1.80 12.71
CA LEU A 225 15.15 0.96 11.70
C LEU A 225 14.49 -0.42 11.49
N THR A 226 13.21 -0.57 11.81
CA THR A 226 12.39 -1.71 11.36
C THR A 226 11.62 -1.32 10.11
N TRP A 227 11.57 -2.23 9.13
CA TRP A 227 10.73 -2.11 7.96
C TRP A 227 9.69 -3.24 7.94
N GLY A 228 8.42 -2.85 8.04
CA GLY A 228 7.28 -3.70 7.73
C GLY A 228 7.18 -3.87 6.22
N VAL A 229 7.72 -4.97 5.71
CA VAL A 229 7.78 -5.30 4.28
C VAL A 229 6.39 -5.69 3.82
N SER A 230 5.87 -5.04 2.77
CA SER A 230 4.55 -5.38 2.23
C SER A 230 4.44 -5.20 0.73
N PHE A 231 3.57 -6.00 0.12
CA PHE A 231 3.23 -5.96 -1.29
C PHE A 231 1.72 -5.95 -1.51
N ASP A 232 1.27 -4.99 -2.31
CA ASP A 232 -0.14 -4.79 -2.67
C ASP A 232 -0.45 -5.41 -4.04
N ASP A 233 -1.75 -5.53 -4.32
CA ASP A 233 -2.34 -6.06 -5.56
C ASP A 233 -2.15 -7.59 -5.83
N GLY A 234 -1.54 -8.35 -4.93
CA GLY A 234 -1.36 -9.80 -5.08
C GLY A 234 -2.65 -10.65 -4.96
N PRO A 235 -2.57 -11.97 -5.19
CA PRO A 235 -1.49 -12.68 -5.86
C PRO A 235 -1.53 -12.39 -7.37
N GLY A 236 -0.41 -11.97 -7.95
CA GLY A 236 -0.26 -11.65 -9.37
C GLY A 236 0.46 -12.73 -10.18
N PRO A 237 0.78 -12.46 -11.45
CA PRO A 237 1.59 -13.36 -12.29
C PRO A 237 3.06 -13.48 -11.85
N TYR A 238 3.57 -12.51 -11.11
CA TYR A 238 4.99 -12.39 -10.75
C TYR A 238 5.26 -12.55 -9.25
N THR A 239 4.23 -12.60 -8.40
CA THR A 239 4.33 -12.90 -6.95
C THR A 239 5.21 -14.10 -6.66
N GLN A 240 5.13 -15.17 -7.46
CA GLN A 240 5.98 -16.34 -7.26
C GLN A 240 7.48 -16.07 -7.52
N LYS A 241 7.84 -15.12 -8.39
CA LYS A 241 9.24 -14.66 -8.58
C LYS A 241 9.74 -13.98 -7.30
N LEU A 242 8.89 -13.15 -6.69
CA LEU A 242 9.13 -12.51 -5.40
C LEU A 242 9.23 -13.53 -4.25
N LEU A 243 8.29 -14.47 -4.13
CA LEU A 243 8.29 -15.52 -3.10
C LEU A 243 9.51 -16.44 -3.17
N ASN A 244 10.08 -16.67 -4.36
CA ASN A 244 11.33 -17.41 -4.49
C ASN A 244 12.51 -16.61 -3.92
N TYR A 245 12.58 -15.31 -4.22
CA TYR A 245 13.63 -14.44 -3.68
C TYR A 245 13.52 -14.29 -2.17
N LEU A 246 12.31 -14.08 -1.63
CA LEU A 246 12.05 -13.93 -0.20
C LEU A 246 12.47 -15.18 0.61
N ASP A 247 12.23 -16.38 0.05
CA ASP A 247 12.65 -17.69 0.57
C ASP A 247 14.19 -17.84 0.52
N ASP A 248 14.83 -17.44 -0.59
CA ASP A 248 16.30 -17.43 -0.76
C ASP A 248 17.02 -16.50 0.24
N VAL A 249 16.35 -15.46 0.76
CA VAL A 249 16.94 -14.46 1.69
C VAL A 249 16.36 -14.48 3.11
N ASP A 250 15.52 -15.47 3.45
CA ASP A 250 14.90 -15.65 4.77
C ASP A 250 14.11 -14.41 5.26
N ILE A 251 13.33 -13.78 4.37
CA ILE A 251 12.45 -12.64 4.69
C ILE A 251 10.98 -13.01 4.54
N SER A 252 10.22 -12.84 5.61
CA SER A 252 8.75 -12.83 5.56
C SER A 252 8.21 -11.40 5.33
N ALA A 253 7.04 -11.29 4.73
CA ALA A 253 6.41 -10.03 4.31
C ALA A 253 4.87 -10.11 4.50
N THR A 254 4.18 -8.98 4.34
CA THR A 254 2.70 -8.90 4.33
C THR A 254 2.17 -8.71 2.92
N PHE A 255 1.31 -9.61 2.45
CA PHE A 255 0.63 -9.51 1.16
C PHE A 255 -0.79 -8.98 1.33
N PHE A 256 -1.08 -7.84 0.72
CA PHE A 256 -2.41 -7.24 0.67
C PHE A 256 -3.13 -7.75 -0.57
N VAL A 257 -3.92 -8.81 -0.41
CA VAL A 257 -4.45 -9.59 -1.52
C VAL A 257 -5.83 -9.14 -1.99
N VAL A 258 -6.01 -9.07 -3.30
CA VAL A 258 -7.27 -8.69 -3.97
C VAL A 258 -8.13 -9.93 -4.20
N GLY A 259 -9.38 -9.90 -3.74
CA GLY A 259 -10.26 -11.08 -3.70
C GLY A 259 -10.51 -11.74 -5.05
N SER A 260 -10.63 -10.96 -6.13
CA SER A 260 -10.77 -11.48 -7.50
C SER A 260 -9.55 -12.30 -7.97
N ARG A 261 -8.36 -11.96 -7.47
CA ARG A 261 -7.07 -12.57 -7.83
C ARG A 261 -6.75 -13.77 -6.95
N VAL A 262 -7.18 -13.75 -5.68
CA VAL A 262 -7.16 -14.93 -4.79
C VAL A 262 -7.85 -16.14 -5.44
N ILE A 263 -9.02 -15.96 -6.06
CA ILE A 263 -9.72 -17.05 -6.74
C ILE A 263 -9.16 -17.40 -8.12
N GLU A 264 -8.37 -16.51 -8.74
CA GLU A 264 -7.63 -16.78 -9.98
C GLU A 264 -6.37 -17.62 -9.70
N ARG A 265 -5.67 -17.31 -8.60
CA ARG A 265 -4.33 -17.82 -8.25
C ARG A 265 -4.30 -18.44 -6.84
N PRO A 266 -5.24 -19.34 -6.49
CA PRO A 266 -5.34 -19.87 -5.13
C PRO A 266 -4.07 -20.64 -4.71
N ALA A 267 -3.37 -21.27 -5.65
CA ALA A 267 -2.12 -21.97 -5.36
C ALA A 267 -0.98 -21.01 -4.93
N ILE A 268 -0.97 -19.76 -5.39
CA ILE A 268 0.01 -18.75 -4.98
C ILE A 268 -0.33 -18.25 -3.57
N LEU A 269 -1.60 -17.96 -3.27
CA LEU A 269 -2.02 -17.60 -1.91
C LEU A 269 -1.70 -18.71 -0.88
N VAL A 270 -1.86 -19.99 -1.26
CA VAL A 270 -1.42 -21.10 -0.42
C VAL A 270 0.10 -21.07 -0.22
N GLU A 271 0.90 -20.73 -1.24
CA GLU A 271 2.36 -20.63 -1.10
C GLU A 271 2.79 -19.44 -0.22
N GLU A 272 2.18 -18.26 -0.38
CA GLU A 272 2.37 -17.10 0.52
C GLU A 272 2.13 -17.50 1.98
N TYR A 273 0.95 -18.06 2.28
CA TYR A 273 0.56 -18.42 3.64
C TYR A 273 1.41 -19.55 4.23
N MET A 274 1.70 -20.59 3.44
CA MET A 274 2.43 -21.76 3.93
C MET A 274 3.95 -21.54 4.06
N LYS A 275 4.51 -20.52 3.40
CA LYS A 275 5.87 -20.04 3.64
C LYS A 275 6.00 -19.09 4.83
N GLY A 276 4.89 -18.70 5.46
CA GLY A 276 4.87 -17.89 6.68
C GLY A 276 4.72 -16.39 6.46
N HIS A 277 4.38 -15.96 5.24
CA HIS A 277 4.01 -14.58 4.97
C HIS A 277 2.65 -14.25 5.60
N GLU A 278 2.47 -12.99 6.01
CA GLU A 278 1.20 -12.48 6.51
C GLU A 278 0.26 -12.17 5.33
N ILE A 279 -1.01 -12.56 5.45
CA ILE A 279 -2.05 -12.29 4.44
C ILE A 279 -3.03 -11.27 4.99
N SER A 280 -3.29 -10.22 4.23
CA SER A 280 -4.19 -9.12 4.59
C SER A 280 -5.17 -8.79 3.47
N VAL A 281 -6.30 -8.15 3.79
CA VAL A 281 -7.37 -7.87 2.82
C VAL A 281 -7.07 -6.61 2.00
N HIS A 282 -7.25 -6.67 0.68
CA HIS A 282 -7.11 -5.52 -0.22
C HIS A 282 -8.31 -5.31 -1.16
N THR A 283 -9.53 -5.54 -0.63
CA THR A 283 -10.82 -5.47 -1.36
C THR A 283 -10.97 -6.50 -2.48
N TRP A 284 -12.18 -6.59 -3.06
CA TRP A 284 -12.50 -7.63 -4.04
C TRP A 284 -12.03 -7.24 -5.44
N ALA A 285 -12.16 -5.97 -5.80
CA ALA A 285 -11.94 -5.44 -7.14
C ALA A 285 -11.08 -4.17 -7.19
N HIS A 286 -10.40 -3.82 -6.10
CA HIS A 286 -9.52 -2.65 -5.98
C HIS A 286 -10.18 -1.28 -6.34
N PRO A 287 -11.37 -0.93 -5.80
CA PRO A 287 -11.96 0.41 -5.96
C PRO A 287 -11.49 1.41 -4.89
N HIS A 288 -11.52 2.71 -5.22
CA HIS A 288 -11.45 3.80 -4.23
C HIS A 288 -12.63 3.69 -3.24
N LEU A 289 -12.38 3.32 -1.98
CA LEU A 289 -13.45 2.98 -1.04
C LEU A 289 -14.32 4.19 -0.65
N THR A 290 -13.78 5.41 -0.65
CA THR A 290 -14.58 6.61 -0.32
C THR A 290 -15.63 6.93 -1.38
N THR A 291 -15.50 6.40 -2.61
CA THR A 291 -16.49 6.55 -3.70
C THR A 291 -17.70 5.62 -3.59
N LEU A 292 -17.65 4.64 -2.69
CA LEU A 292 -18.63 3.56 -2.59
C LEU A 292 -19.70 3.83 -1.51
N THR A 293 -20.86 3.17 -1.63
CA THR A 293 -21.82 3.09 -0.52
C THR A 293 -21.34 2.12 0.57
N ASN A 294 -21.95 2.19 1.76
CA ASN A 294 -21.57 1.33 2.89
C ASN A 294 -21.72 -0.16 2.54
N GLU A 295 -22.80 -0.53 1.83
CA GLU A 295 -23.05 -1.90 1.38
C GLU A 295 -22.01 -2.38 0.36
N GLN A 296 -21.51 -1.49 -0.49
CA GLN A 296 -20.46 -1.81 -1.45
C GLN A 296 -19.11 -2.02 -0.77
N ILE A 297 -18.75 -1.19 0.22
CA ILE A 297 -17.55 -1.39 1.06
C ILE A 297 -17.64 -2.75 1.78
N VAL A 298 -18.81 -3.06 2.37
CA VAL A 298 -19.06 -4.36 3.02
C VAL A 298 -18.94 -5.53 2.04
N ALA A 299 -19.44 -5.39 0.80
CA ALA A 299 -19.30 -6.42 -0.21
C ALA A 299 -17.82 -6.63 -0.61
N GLU A 300 -17.07 -5.56 -0.86
CA GLU A 300 -15.65 -5.60 -1.22
C GLU A 300 -14.78 -6.29 -0.17
N LEU A 301 -14.97 -5.94 1.11
CA LEU A 301 -14.23 -6.56 2.23
C LEU A 301 -14.71 -7.98 2.49
N GLY A 302 -16.03 -8.21 2.46
CA GLY A 302 -16.65 -9.50 2.75
C GLY A 302 -16.29 -10.61 1.77
N TRP A 303 -16.38 -10.33 0.47
CA TRP A 303 -16.02 -11.30 -0.58
C TRP A 303 -14.54 -11.66 -0.56
N THR A 304 -13.68 -10.72 -0.19
CA THR A 304 -12.23 -10.95 -0.05
C THR A 304 -11.92 -11.82 1.16
N ARG A 305 -12.50 -11.52 2.33
CA ARG A 305 -12.44 -12.40 3.51
C ARG A 305 -12.90 -13.83 3.17
N LYS A 306 -14.01 -13.98 2.44
CA LYS A 306 -14.54 -15.28 2.00
C LYS A 306 -13.58 -16.02 1.07
N ALA A 307 -13.02 -15.35 0.06
CA ALA A 307 -12.08 -15.94 -0.89
C ALA A 307 -10.82 -16.47 -0.17
N ILE A 308 -10.21 -15.66 0.69
CA ILE A 308 -9.04 -16.06 1.49
C ILE A 308 -9.40 -17.25 2.39
N LYS A 309 -10.53 -17.17 3.09
CA LYS A 309 -11.02 -18.22 3.99
C LYS A 309 -11.26 -19.57 3.28
N GLU A 310 -11.79 -19.57 2.06
CA GLU A 310 -12.01 -20.80 1.29
C GLU A 310 -10.70 -21.41 0.75
N VAL A 311 -9.67 -20.60 0.49
CA VAL A 311 -8.38 -21.06 -0.05
C VAL A 311 -7.41 -21.54 1.05
N ILE A 312 -7.22 -20.76 2.11
CA ILE A 312 -6.22 -21.05 3.17
C ILE A 312 -6.82 -21.39 4.55
N GLY A 313 -8.14 -21.34 4.70
CA GLY A 313 -8.82 -21.78 5.92
C GLY A 313 -8.86 -20.75 7.06
N VAL A 314 -8.29 -19.56 6.86
CA VAL A 314 -8.24 -18.46 7.84
C VAL A 314 -8.79 -17.14 7.27
N THR A 315 -9.27 -16.26 8.16
CA THR A 315 -9.82 -14.95 7.85
C THR A 315 -8.91 -13.86 8.43
N PRO A 316 -8.26 -12.99 7.63
CA PRO A 316 -7.42 -11.92 8.15
C PRO A 316 -8.18 -10.94 9.06
N THR A 317 -7.44 -10.30 9.95
CA THR A 317 -7.93 -9.21 10.83
C THR A 317 -7.38 -7.84 10.46
N THR A 318 -6.65 -7.73 9.34
CA THR A 318 -6.05 -6.49 8.84
C THR A 318 -6.49 -6.27 7.39
N MET A 319 -6.46 -5.02 6.95
CA MET A 319 -6.70 -4.63 5.56
C MET A 319 -5.87 -3.42 5.16
N ARG A 320 -5.66 -3.19 3.86
CA ARG A 320 -5.19 -1.91 3.32
C ARG A 320 -6.20 -1.39 2.30
N PRO A 321 -6.62 -0.12 2.37
CA PRO A 321 -7.51 0.46 1.37
C PRO A 321 -6.76 0.69 0.05
N PRO A 322 -7.33 0.27 -1.10
CA PRO A 322 -6.83 0.61 -2.42
C PRO A 322 -6.52 2.11 -2.54
N TYR A 323 -5.38 2.44 -3.17
CA TYR A 323 -4.91 3.83 -3.35
C TYR A 323 -4.67 4.62 -2.04
N GLY A 324 -4.68 3.98 -0.88
CA GLY A 324 -4.72 4.66 0.42
C GLY A 324 -6.07 5.34 0.72
N ASP A 325 -7.11 5.04 -0.06
CA ASP A 325 -8.35 5.80 -0.04
C ASP A 325 -9.28 5.43 1.12
N ILE A 326 -9.12 6.15 2.23
CA ILE A 326 -9.84 5.92 3.49
C ILE A 326 -10.27 7.23 4.16
N ASP A 327 -11.54 7.29 4.52
CA ASP A 327 -12.15 8.28 5.42
C ASP A 327 -12.73 7.56 6.65
N ASP A 328 -13.26 8.29 7.62
CA ASP A 328 -13.71 7.69 8.89
C ASP A 328 -14.91 6.74 8.74
N ARG A 329 -15.71 6.92 7.67
CA ARG A 329 -16.77 5.98 7.29
C ARG A 329 -16.19 4.65 6.83
N VAL A 330 -15.14 4.68 5.99
CA VAL A 330 -14.40 3.47 5.58
C VAL A 330 -13.67 2.82 6.76
N ARG A 331 -13.11 3.60 7.70
CA ARG A 331 -12.52 3.06 8.95
C ARG A 331 -13.54 2.34 9.81
N ALA A 332 -14.65 3.00 10.13
CA ALA A 332 -15.69 2.44 10.99
C ALA A 332 -16.25 1.13 10.42
N ILE A 333 -16.50 1.06 9.10
CA ILE A 333 -16.93 -0.18 8.42
C ILE A 333 -15.86 -1.26 8.51
N SER A 334 -14.58 -0.93 8.27
CA SER A 334 -13.48 -1.90 8.35
C SER A 334 -13.37 -2.49 9.75
N LEU A 335 -13.37 -1.65 10.78
CA LEU A 335 -13.30 -2.05 12.19
C LEU A 335 -14.52 -2.87 12.62
N ALA A 336 -15.72 -2.49 12.19
CA ALA A 336 -16.94 -3.28 12.41
C ALA A 336 -16.89 -4.67 11.77
N MET A 337 -16.29 -4.76 10.58
CA MET A 337 -15.96 -6.01 9.90
C MET A 337 -14.70 -6.69 10.45
N GLY A 338 -14.19 -6.26 11.60
CA GLY A 338 -13.02 -6.81 12.27
C GLY A 338 -11.76 -6.81 11.40
N LEU A 339 -11.53 -5.71 10.69
CA LEU A 339 -10.35 -5.45 9.85
C LEU A 339 -9.72 -4.13 10.29
N ILE A 340 -8.49 -4.18 10.80
CA ILE A 340 -7.71 -3.00 11.16
C ILE A 340 -7.08 -2.40 9.89
N PRO A 341 -7.29 -1.12 9.59
CA PRO A 341 -6.61 -0.45 8.48
C PRO A 341 -5.10 -0.34 8.69
N ILE A 342 -4.34 -0.76 7.67
CA ILE A 342 -2.90 -0.57 7.54
C ILE A 342 -2.64 0.40 6.38
N ILE A 343 -1.94 1.49 6.68
CA ILE A 343 -1.48 2.49 5.71
C ILE A 343 0.05 2.54 5.74
N TRP A 344 0.69 2.93 4.64
CA TRP A 344 2.13 3.12 4.60
C TRP A 344 2.54 4.43 5.29
N THR A 345 3.81 4.54 5.69
CA THR A 345 4.23 5.63 6.57
C THR A 345 4.17 7.00 5.87
N THR A 346 3.67 8.00 6.58
CA THR A 346 3.78 9.42 6.23
C THR A 346 4.30 10.20 7.42
N ALA A 347 5.34 11.02 7.24
CA ALA A 347 6.04 11.69 8.33
C ALA A 347 6.00 13.23 8.20
N GLY A 348 4.80 13.79 8.04
CA GLY A 348 4.58 15.24 7.94
C GLY A 348 5.40 15.87 6.79
N ALA A 349 6.26 16.83 7.11
CA ALA A 349 7.12 17.50 6.13
C ALA A 349 8.21 16.61 5.49
N ILE A 350 8.42 15.38 5.99
CA ILE A 350 9.36 14.40 5.42
C ILE A 350 8.74 13.68 4.20
N GLY A 351 7.40 13.61 4.12
CA GLY A 351 6.68 13.04 2.99
C GLY A 351 6.14 11.61 3.20
N SER A 352 5.85 10.95 2.08
CA SER A 352 5.26 9.60 1.98
C SER A 352 6.34 8.55 1.76
N PHE A 353 6.14 7.37 2.35
CA PHE A 353 6.99 6.19 2.20
C PHE A 353 6.40 5.27 1.13
N ASP A 354 6.23 5.84 -0.07
CA ASP A 354 5.75 5.19 -1.30
C ASP A 354 6.91 5.10 -2.29
N THR A 355 7.16 3.92 -2.86
CA THR A 355 8.22 3.73 -3.86
C THR A 355 7.88 4.30 -5.22
N PHE A 356 6.61 4.54 -5.51
CA PHE A 356 6.09 4.87 -6.83
C PHE A 356 6.53 3.85 -7.91
N ASP A 357 6.69 2.59 -7.53
CA ASP A 357 7.01 1.47 -8.42
C ASP A 357 5.97 1.30 -9.54
N TRP A 358 4.69 1.48 -9.22
CA TRP A 358 3.56 1.47 -10.13
C TRP A 358 3.67 2.55 -11.22
N GLU A 359 4.33 3.69 -10.96
CA GLU A 359 4.58 4.73 -11.97
C GLU A 359 5.56 4.27 -13.06
N VAL A 360 6.46 3.32 -12.75
CA VAL A 360 7.33 2.68 -13.74
C VAL A 360 6.53 1.76 -14.66
N ALA A 361 5.56 1.03 -14.08
CA ALA A 361 4.58 0.24 -14.83
C ALA A 361 3.56 1.10 -15.61
N ALA A 362 3.33 2.36 -15.21
CA ALA A 362 2.49 3.33 -15.90
C ALA A 362 3.23 4.20 -16.94
N GLY A 363 4.56 4.23 -16.88
CA GLY A 363 5.40 5.05 -17.77
C GLY A 363 5.37 6.55 -17.47
N THR A 364 5.27 6.90 -16.19
CA THR A 364 5.50 8.26 -15.66
C THR A 364 6.84 8.38 -14.95
N LYS A 365 7.36 7.29 -14.35
CA LYS A 365 8.73 7.17 -13.83
C LYS A 365 9.56 6.11 -14.56
N THR A 366 10.87 6.15 -14.36
CA THR A 366 11.83 5.11 -14.73
C THR A 366 12.31 4.35 -13.48
N GLY A 367 12.86 3.14 -13.65
CA GLY A 367 13.43 2.36 -12.55
C GLY A 367 14.48 3.12 -11.72
N PRO A 368 15.44 3.85 -12.33
CA PRO A 368 16.38 4.69 -11.58
C PRO A 368 15.71 5.78 -10.73
N GLU A 369 14.58 6.34 -11.18
CA GLU A 369 13.81 7.32 -10.40
C GLU A 369 13.11 6.63 -9.21
N CYS A 370 12.47 5.47 -9.41
CA CYS A 370 11.86 4.70 -8.32
C CYS A 370 12.88 4.27 -7.25
N VAL A 371 14.04 3.73 -7.64
CA VAL A 371 15.10 3.38 -6.67
C VAL A 371 15.66 4.62 -5.96
N GLN A 372 15.70 5.78 -6.61
CA GLN A 372 16.07 7.03 -5.96
C GLN A 372 15.03 7.47 -4.91
N GLU A 373 13.73 7.23 -5.12
CA GLU A 373 12.70 7.43 -4.09
C GLU A 373 12.88 6.46 -2.92
N PHE A 374 13.26 5.21 -3.20
CA PHE A 374 13.55 4.23 -2.15
C PHE A 374 14.81 4.59 -1.32
N ASP A 375 15.87 5.11 -1.97
CA ASP A 375 17.03 5.67 -1.26
C ASP A 375 16.63 6.86 -0.38
N ASN A 376 15.72 7.73 -0.84
CA ASN A 376 15.17 8.83 -0.05
C ASN A 376 14.38 8.29 1.16
N ILE A 377 13.60 7.22 0.98
CA ILE A 377 12.85 6.52 2.03
C ILE A 377 13.78 6.01 3.13
N LEU A 378 14.87 5.31 2.80
CA LEU A 378 15.81 4.81 3.82
C LEU A 378 16.58 5.93 4.53
N GLY A 379 16.92 7.00 3.80
CA GLY A 379 17.52 8.21 4.38
C GLY A 379 16.58 8.88 5.40
N ASN A 380 15.30 8.99 5.06
CA ASN A 380 14.25 9.52 5.93
C ASN A 380 13.96 8.61 7.14
N ALA A 381 13.89 7.29 6.90
CA ALA A 381 13.72 6.27 7.95
C ALA A 381 14.85 6.29 8.99
N SER A 382 16.07 6.67 8.57
CA SER A 382 17.23 6.76 9.47
C SER A 382 17.15 7.93 10.46
N VAL A 383 16.37 8.98 10.16
CA VAL A 383 16.26 10.19 11.00
C VAL A 383 15.00 10.26 11.86
N ILE A 384 13.96 9.48 11.57
CA ILE A 384 12.77 9.35 12.42
C ILE A 384 13.01 8.35 13.56
N ASP A 385 12.24 8.44 14.66
CA ASP A 385 12.43 7.58 15.84
C ASP A 385 11.54 6.33 15.89
N THR A 386 10.80 6.05 14.81
CA THR A 386 10.02 4.82 14.60
C THR A 386 10.59 4.03 13.43
N GLY A 387 10.08 2.81 13.22
CA GLY A 387 10.25 2.11 11.96
C GLY A 387 9.29 2.63 10.89
N ILE A 388 9.20 1.90 9.78
CA ILE A 388 8.50 2.29 8.56
C ILE A 388 7.65 1.15 8.00
N ILE A 389 6.58 1.51 7.30
CA ILE A 389 5.85 0.66 6.38
C ILE A 389 5.97 1.32 5.01
N VAL A 390 6.36 0.54 3.99
CA VAL A 390 6.60 1.03 2.63
C VAL A 390 5.59 0.41 1.66
N LEU A 391 5.09 1.20 0.72
CA LEU A 391 4.21 0.73 -0.36
C LEU A 391 5.04 0.23 -1.55
N GLU A 392 4.81 -1.03 -1.93
CA GLU A 392 5.30 -1.72 -3.12
C GLU A 392 4.20 -2.67 -3.63
N HIS A 393 4.26 -3.10 -4.90
CA HIS A 393 3.24 -3.93 -5.54
C HIS A 393 3.87 -5.17 -6.22
N ASP A 394 3.24 -6.34 -6.15
CA ASP A 394 3.76 -7.58 -6.77
C ASP A 394 3.01 -8.00 -8.05
N LEU A 395 2.05 -7.19 -8.50
CA LEU A 395 1.22 -7.42 -9.68
C LEU A 395 1.98 -7.34 -11.01
N TYR A 396 3.03 -6.51 -11.09
CA TYR A 396 3.78 -6.24 -12.32
C TYR A 396 5.21 -6.79 -12.21
N GLU A 397 5.78 -7.24 -13.33
CA GLU A 397 7.16 -7.75 -13.29
C GLU A 397 8.16 -6.63 -12.97
N LEU A 398 7.94 -5.43 -13.52
CA LEU A 398 8.79 -4.27 -13.28
C LEU A 398 8.87 -3.92 -11.79
N THR A 399 7.76 -4.02 -11.06
CA THR A 399 7.73 -3.72 -9.62
C THR A 399 8.38 -4.82 -8.80
N VAL A 400 8.14 -6.10 -9.14
CA VAL A 400 8.87 -7.24 -8.54
C VAL A 400 10.39 -7.17 -8.81
N ASP A 401 10.82 -6.76 -10.00
CA ASP A 401 12.23 -6.60 -10.34
C ASP A 401 12.89 -5.43 -9.61
N LEU A 402 12.16 -4.34 -9.36
CA LEU A 402 12.60 -3.25 -8.49
C LEU A 402 12.74 -3.73 -7.04
N ALA A 403 11.73 -4.44 -6.52
CA ALA A 403 11.72 -4.98 -5.15
C ALA A 403 12.91 -5.90 -4.88
N ILE A 404 13.08 -6.97 -5.67
CA ILE A 404 14.10 -8.00 -5.41
C ILE A 404 15.50 -7.58 -5.91
N GLY A 405 15.56 -6.82 -7.00
CA GLY A 405 16.82 -6.37 -7.59
C GLY A 405 17.48 -5.21 -6.85
N TYR A 406 16.68 -4.39 -6.17
CA TYR A 406 17.13 -3.10 -5.63
C TYR A 406 16.59 -2.85 -4.22
N ASN A 407 15.28 -2.69 -4.01
CA ASN A 407 14.73 -2.17 -2.75
C ASN A 407 15.11 -3.04 -1.53
N LEU A 408 14.78 -4.34 -1.57
CA LEU A 408 15.07 -5.29 -0.48
C LEU A 408 16.58 -5.38 -0.22
N GLN A 409 17.40 -5.44 -1.27
CA GLN A 409 18.86 -5.48 -1.14
C GLN A 409 19.45 -4.21 -0.54
N THR A 410 18.98 -3.03 -0.96
CA THR A 410 19.48 -1.75 -0.44
C THR A 410 19.18 -1.63 1.05
N ALA A 411 18.00 -2.08 1.50
CA ALA A 411 17.65 -2.11 2.92
C ALA A 411 18.46 -3.15 3.73
N GLN A 412 18.65 -4.36 3.19
CA GLN A 412 19.50 -5.41 3.80
C GLN A 412 20.96 -4.97 3.94
N ASN A 413 21.50 -4.25 2.94
CA ASN A 413 22.88 -3.77 2.91
C ASN A 413 23.07 -2.39 3.58
N HIS A 414 22.00 -1.78 4.10
CA HIS A 414 22.08 -0.50 4.79
C HIS A 414 22.92 -0.60 6.07
N ASN A 415 23.49 0.52 6.53
CA ASN A 415 24.29 0.56 7.75
C ASN A 415 23.94 1.81 8.59
N PRO A 416 23.31 1.66 9.77
CA PRO A 416 22.91 0.41 10.42
C PRO A 416 21.83 -0.37 9.64
N ALA A 417 21.91 -1.71 9.65
CA ALA A 417 20.99 -2.56 8.91
C ALA A 417 19.54 -2.42 9.38
N PHE A 418 18.59 -2.47 8.44
CA PHE A 418 17.16 -2.52 8.77
C PHE A 418 16.74 -3.93 9.19
N SER A 419 15.81 -4.03 10.15
CA SER A 419 15.10 -5.27 10.44
C SER A 419 13.89 -5.38 9.52
N LEU A 420 13.93 -6.30 8.55
CA LEU A 420 12.84 -6.55 7.60
C LEU A 420 11.96 -7.68 8.11
N LYS A 421 10.64 -7.47 8.19
CA LYS A 421 9.66 -8.47 8.65
C LYS A 421 8.22 -8.10 8.20
N PRO A 422 7.21 -8.99 8.34
CA PRO A 422 5.82 -8.64 8.11
C PRO A 422 5.34 -7.53 9.05
N ILE A 423 4.37 -6.72 8.60
CA ILE A 423 3.82 -5.59 9.35
C ILE A 423 3.24 -6.03 10.70
N GLY A 424 2.53 -7.15 10.76
CA GLY A 424 1.98 -7.69 12.01
C GLY A 424 3.08 -7.96 13.06
N GLU A 425 4.21 -8.55 12.65
CA GLU A 425 5.36 -8.74 13.54
C GLU A 425 6.05 -7.41 13.86
N CYS A 426 6.15 -6.48 12.89
CA CYS A 426 6.78 -5.18 13.07
C CYS A 426 6.03 -4.26 14.02
N TYR A 427 4.70 -4.36 14.05
CA TYR A 427 3.82 -3.62 14.94
C TYR A 427 3.66 -4.32 16.31
N GLY A 428 3.97 -5.61 16.40
CA GLY A 428 3.84 -6.41 17.61
C GLY A 428 2.44 -7.02 17.81
N ILE A 429 1.67 -7.22 16.74
CA ILE A 429 0.44 -8.02 16.78
C ILE A 429 0.84 -9.46 17.10
N PRO A 430 0.25 -10.10 18.14
CA PRO A 430 0.47 -11.53 18.38
C PRO A 430 0.10 -12.33 17.14
N THR A 431 0.91 -13.31 16.74
CA THR A 431 0.66 -14.07 15.51
C THR A 431 -0.69 -14.80 15.54
N THR A 432 -1.18 -15.17 16.72
CA THR A 432 -2.54 -15.70 16.94
C THR A 432 -3.62 -14.71 16.53
N ASP A 433 -3.39 -13.42 16.68
CA ASP A 433 -4.43 -12.40 16.56
C ASP A 433 -4.60 -11.98 15.08
N LEU A 434 -3.59 -12.20 14.22
CA LEU A 434 -3.60 -11.91 12.76
C LEU A 434 -4.78 -12.53 11.98
N TYR A 435 -5.38 -13.61 12.50
CA TYR A 435 -6.50 -14.29 11.86
C TYR A 435 -7.58 -14.67 12.88
N ARG A 436 -8.85 -14.53 12.48
CA ARG A 436 -10.01 -14.74 13.38
C ARG A 436 -10.08 -16.14 14.00
N GLU A 437 -9.56 -17.16 13.32
CA GLU A 437 -9.60 -18.57 13.75
C GLU A 437 -8.53 -18.93 14.79
N THR A 438 -7.42 -18.21 14.79
CA THR A 438 -6.33 -18.35 15.77
C THR A 438 -6.47 -17.39 16.93
N ASN A 439 -7.25 -16.33 16.74
CA ASN A 439 -7.40 -15.25 17.69
C ASN A 439 -8.09 -15.74 18.98
N THR A 440 -7.38 -15.62 20.10
CA THR A 440 -7.90 -15.94 21.45
C THR A 440 -8.23 -14.69 22.27
N ASN A 441 -7.92 -13.51 21.73
CA ASN A 441 -8.09 -12.20 22.32
C ASN A 441 -9.48 -11.65 21.99
N THR A 442 -10.42 -11.74 22.94
CA THR A 442 -11.79 -11.22 22.78
C THR A 442 -11.87 -9.70 22.68
N SER A 443 -10.76 -8.99 22.85
CA SER A 443 -10.65 -7.53 22.67
C SER A 443 -9.99 -7.15 21.33
N PHE A 444 -9.75 -8.11 20.44
CA PHE A 444 -9.16 -7.91 19.13
C PHE A 444 -9.97 -8.66 18.05
N PRO A 445 -10.04 -8.16 16.80
CA PRO A 445 -9.82 -6.77 16.40
C PRO A 445 -10.99 -5.91 16.92
N PHE A 446 -10.70 -5.08 17.93
CA PHE A 446 -11.53 -4.12 18.66
C PHE A 446 -13.04 -4.44 18.89
N PRO A 447 -13.49 -4.63 20.15
CA PRO A 447 -14.91 -4.72 20.46
C PRO A 447 -15.58 -3.35 20.33
N ASN A 448 -16.86 -3.37 19.95
CA ASN A 448 -17.74 -2.22 19.68
C ASN A 448 -18.12 -1.38 20.94
N THR A 449 -17.14 -0.98 21.77
CA THR A 449 -17.40 -0.31 23.06
C THR A 449 -16.36 0.74 23.48
N THR A 450 -15.30 0.95 22.69
CA THR A 450 -14.13 1.76 23.15
C THR A 450 -13.42 2.56 22.04
N VAL A 451 -13.94 2.58 20.81
CA VAL A 451 -13.23 3.16 19.68
C VAL A 451 -13.77 4.55 19.34
N ASP A 452 -12.88 5.54 19.36
CA ASP A 452 -13.06 6.85 18.76
C ASP A 452 -12.78 6.72 17.25
N VAL A 453 -13.84 6.51 16.45
CA VAL A 453 -13.71 6.30 14.99
C VAL A 453 -13.66 7.61 14.20
N ASN A 454 -14.16 8.70 14.77
CA ASN A 454 -14.24 10.03 14.14
C ASN A 454 -13.07 10.96 14.55
N GLY A 455 -12.29 10.60 15.56
CA GLY A 455 -11.13 11.32 16.06
C GLY A 455 -11.47 12.52 16.94
N ASP A 456 -12.66 12.57 17.55
CA ASP A 456 -13.11 13.70 18.37
C ASP A 456 -12.58 13.68 19.83
N GLY A 457 -11.92 12.59 20.22
CA GLY A 457 -11.37 12.34 21.54
C GLY A 457 -12.33 11.59 22.48
N THR A 458 -13.48 11.12 21.99
CA THR A 458 -14.47 10.37 22.78
C THR A 458 -14.72 8.98 22.22
N ALA A 459 -14.78 7.98 23.10
CA ALA A 459 -15.09 6.61 22.71
C ALA A 459 -16.60 6.49 22.47
N GLU A 460 -16.99 6.11 21.25
CA GLU A 460 -18.41 5.97 20.91
C GLU A 460 -19.04 4.81 21.70
N ASN A 461 -20.02 5.17 22.52
CA ASN A 461 -20.67 4.25 23.44
C ASN A 461 -22.04 3.85 22.88
N SER A 462 -22.32 2.54 22.84
CA SER A 462 -23.44 1.93 22.11
C SER A 462 -24.85 2.19 22.73
N THR A 463 -25.11 3.40 23.25
CA THR A 463 -26.40 3.83 23.81
C THR A 463 -26.63 5.35 23.73
N SER A 464 -27.13 5.87 22.59
CA SER A 464 -28.24 6.85 22.64
C SER A 464 -28.91 7.11 21.28
N SER A 465 -30.06 6.45 21.11
CA SER A 465 -31.27 6.95 20.43
C SER A 465 -31.28 8.40 19.92
N ALA A 466 -31.59 8.54 18.63
CA ALA A 466 -31.96 9.79 17.96
C ALA A 466 -32.81 10.74 18.83
N THR A 467 -32.39 12.01 18.93
CA THR A 467 -33.23 13.07 19.49
C THR A 467 -33.22 14.30 18.59
N SER A 468 -34.39 14.61 18.05
CA SER A 468 -34.69 15.80 17.27
C SER A 468 -34.52 17.11 18.05
N THR A 469 -34.03 18.14 17.36
CA THR A 469 -34.36 19.57 17.53
C THR A 469 -35.08 20.00 18.83
N GLY A 470 -34.35 20.67 19.73
CA GLY A 470 -34.92 21.26 20.95
C GLY A 470 -34.12 22.43 21.51
N SER A 471 -34.44 23.66 21.08
CA SER A 471 -33.83 24.88 21.62
C SER A 471 -34.34 25.19 23.04
N SER A 472 -33.44 25.37 24.01
CA SER A 472 -33.69 26.22 25.18
C SER A 472 -32.40 26.67 25.87
N ASN A 473 -32.36 27.94 26.28
CA ASN A 473 -31.23 28.52 27.00
C ASN A 473 -31.20 28.07 28.47
N GLY A 474 -30.05 27.59 28.95
CA GLY A 474 -29.82 27.27 30.36
C GLY A 474 -28.40 27.65 30.80
N VAL A 475 -28.27 28.75 31.55
CA VAL A 475 -26.99 29.20 32.11
C VAL A 475 -26.63 28.31 33.32
N ILE A 476 -25.42 27.74 33.33
CA ILE A 476 -24.87 27.06 34.51
C ILE A 476 -23.59 27.76 34.95
N THR A 477 -23.59 28.22 36.20
CA THR A 477 -22.46 28.91 36.85
C THR A 477 -21.49 27.89 37.44
N ILE A 478 -20.21 27.93 37.04
CA ILE A 478 -19.18 27.04 37.60
C ILE A 478 -18.65 27.64 38.90
N ASN A 479 -18.68 26.87 39.99
CA ASN A 479 -18.10 27.23 41.28
C ASN A 479 -16.95 26.25 41.58
N LEU A 480 -15.71 26.75 41.58
CA LEU A 480 -14.49 25.97 41.78
C LEU A 480 -14.00 26.08 43.21
N ALA A 481 -14.06 24.99 43.97
CA ALA A 481 -13.40 24.87 45.27
C ALA A 481 -12.90 23.45 45.54
N SER A 482 -11.62 23.38 45.91
CA SER A 482 -10.96 22.27 46.64
C SER A 482 -10.75 20.93 45.93
N ILE A 483 -9.49 20.62 45.66
CA ILE A 483 -8.75 19.52 46.31
C ILE A 483 -7.28 19.95 46.49
N TYR A 484 -6.72 19.70 47.67
CA TYR A 484 -5.31 19.90 48.01
C TYR A 484 -4.69 18.54 48.39
N THR A 485 -3.49 18.24 47.90
CA THR A 485 -2.44 17.49 48.63
C THR A 485 -1.10 17.71 47.91
N THR A 486 -0.28 18.68 48.36
CA THR A 486 0.88 18.50 49.28
C THR A 486 2.12 17.87 48.65
N PHE A 487 3.10 18.73 48.33
CA PHE A 487 4.53 18.39 48.41
C PHE A 487 5.20 19.37 49.38
N SER A 488 5.95 18.85 50.35
CA SER A 488 6.72 19.68 51.28
C SER A 488 8.11 19.95 50.74
N LEU A 489 8.50 21.23 50.69
CA LEU A 489 9.91 21.62 50.82
C LEU A 489 10.01 22.94 51.59
N VAL A 490 10.70 22.91 52.74
CA VAL A 490 10.95 24.09 53.57
C VAL A 490 12.35 24.60 53.26
N GLY A 491 12.47 25.83 52.75
CA GLY A 491 13.74 26.46 52.37
C GLY A 491 13.66 27.99 52.40
N LEU A 492 14.18 28.58 53.47
CA LEU A 492 14.30 29.99 53.86
C LEU A 492 14.15 31.12 52.78
N VAL A 493 13.34 32.13 53.14
CA VAL A 493 13.67 33.58 53.31
C VAL A 493 14.73 34.16 52.32
N ALA A 494 14.39 34.94 51.28
CA ALA A 494 13.74 36.27 51.18
C ALA A 494 14.68 37.51 51.21
N LEU A 495 14.28 38.56 50.46
CA LEU A 495 14.88 39.91 50.29
C LEU A 495 16.21 39.95 49.51
N ALA A 496 16.36 40.53 48.31
CA ALA A 496 15.80 41.72 47.63
C ALA A 496 16.40 43.08 48.06
N SER A 497 17.00 43.77 47.08
CA SER A 497 17.08 45.24 46.85
C SER A 497 18.47 45.88 46.75
N THR A 498 18.85 46.29 45.53
CA THR A 498 19.41 47.63 45.16
C THR A 498 19.43 47.69 43.61
N LEU A 499 18.54 48.40 42.93
CA LEU A 499 18.50 49.86 42.68
C LEU A 499 19.67 50.39 41.81
N LEU A 500 19.41 50.53 40.51
CA LEU A 500 19.56 51.79 39.75
C LEU A 500 18.77 51.71 38.43
#